data_AF-A0A3D0JL68-F1
#
_entry.id   AF-A0A3D0JL68-F1
#
_cell.length_a   1.000
_cell.length_b   1.000
_cell.length_c   1.000
_cell.angle_alpha   90.00
_cell.angle_beta   90.00
_cell.angle_gamma   90.00
#
_symmetry.space_group_name_H-M   'P 1'
#
loop_
_entity.id
_entity.type
_entity.pdbx_description
1 polymer ?
#
loop_
_entity_poly.entity_id
_entity_poly.type
_entity_poly.pdbx_seq_one_letter_code
_entity_poly.pdbx_strand_id
1 'polypeptide(L)'
;WNTYWKNAGSTGLPPTLELSDGQTEIQPELLFPAAKTKPFGEDTSLLTYGYMEEVLHPFQVTVPESVSGQWSLTGEARWLVCREICIPESQVVSLSLPVVGSEREMRRTPWVQKIDAARAAVPTDFPA
;
A
#
# COMPACT_ATOMS: atom_id res chain seq x y z
N TRP A 1 9.10 -3.53 16.10
CA TRP A 1 9.00 -2.45 15.11
C TRP A 1 7.60 -2.48 14.52
N ASN A 2 7.00 -1.33 14.26
CA ASN A 2 5.64 -1.20 13.74
C ASN A 2 5.59 -0.09 12.68
N THR A 3 4.57 -0.11 11.83
CA THR A 3 4.20 1.04 10.97
C THR A 3 2.76 1.47 11.26
N TYR A 4 2.35 2.62 10.75
CA TYR A 4 1.10 3.26 11.12
C TYR A 4 -0.08 2.90 10.23
N TRP A 5 -1.27 2.91 10.82
CA TRP A 5 -2.54 2.87 10.10
C TRP A 5 -2.89 4.24 9.49
N LYS A 6 -3.95 4.31 8.66
CA LYS A 6 -4.45 5.55 8.04
C LYS A 6 -4.65 6.68 9.06
N ASN A 7 -5.11 6.32 10.26
CA ASN A 7 -5.21 7.23 11.41
C ASN A 7 -4.03 7.02 12.36
N ALA A 8 -2.89 7.62 12.01
CA ALA A 8 -1.61 7.42 12.70
C ALA A 8 -1.48 8.13 14.07
N GLY A 9 -2.46 8.96 14.44
CA GLY A 9 -2.39 9.82 15.63
C GLY A 9 -1.45 11.01 15.46
N SER A 10 -1.12 11.71 16.55
CA SER A 10 -0.29 12.93 16.53
C SER A 10 1.19 12.69 16.27
N THR A 11 1.66 11.44 16.33
CA THR A 11 3.08 11.07 16.31
C THR A 11 3.47 10.22 15.10
N GLY A 12 2.55 10.01 14.15
CA GLY A 12 2.78 9.12 13.02
C GLY A 12 2.28 9.68 11.69
N LEU A 13 2.73 9.03 10.61
CA LEU A 13 2.29 9.29 9.25
C LEU A 13 1.98 7.93 8.58
N PRO A 14 0.86 7.83 7.82
CA PRO A 14 0.60 6.64 7.04
C PRO A 14 1.62 6.49 5.90
N PRO A 15 1.84 5.27 5.39
CA PRO A 15 2.64 5.06 4.19
C PRO A 15 2.05 5.81 3.00
N THR A 16 2.91 6.25 2.10
CA THR A 16 2.54 6.87 0.83
C THR A 16 3.23 6.17 -0.33
N LEU A 17 2.62 6.28 -1.51
CA LEU A 17 3.16 5.77 -2.75
C LEU A 17 2.94 6.82 -3.85
N GLU A 18 4.01 7.22 -4.50
CA GLU A 18 4.00 8.08 -5.67
C GLU A 18 4.56 7.27 -6.84
N LEU A 19 3.87 7.25 -7.97
CA LEU A 19 4.23 6.53 -9.18
C LEU A 19 4.21 7.49 -10.37
N SER A 20 4.94 7.15 -11.41
CA SER A 20 4.97 7.85 -12.69
C SER A 20 5.18 6.83 -13.81
N ASP A 21 4.48 6.99 -14.93
CA ASP A 21 4.77 6.26 -16.17
C ASP A 21 5.67 7.05 -17.13
N GLY A 22 6.24 8.14 -16.64
CA GLY A 22 7.07 9.08 -17.41
C GLY A 22 6.28 10.11 -18.22
N GLN A 23 4.95 9.98 -18.28
CA GLN A 23 4.05 10.98 -18.88
C GLN A 23 3.12 11.59 -17.83
N THR A 24 2.65 10.79 -16.88
CA THR A 24 1.69 11.16 -15.85
C THR A 24 2.18 10.74 -14.47
N GLU A 25 2.09 11.66 -13.51
CA GLU A 25 2.25 11.38 -12.09
C GLU A 25 0.96 10.78 -11.52
N ILE A 26 1.08 9.70 -10.74
CA ILE A 26 0.00 8.87 -10.22
C ILE A 26 0.22 8.71 -8.71
N GLN A 27 -0.75 9.16 -7.91
CA GLN A 27 -0.76 8.96 -6.46
C GLN A 27 -1.94 8.05 -6.12
N PRO A 28 -1.77 6.72 -6.14
CA PRO A 28 -2.87 5.82 -5.87
C PRO A 28 -3.33 5.93 -4.42
N GLU A 29 -4.64 5.80 -4.19
CA GLU A 29 -5.15 5.64 -2.83
C GLU A 29 -4.75 4.26 -2.30
N LEU A 30 -3.90 4.25 -1.28
CA LEU A 30 -3.63 3.03 -0.53
C LEU A 30 -4.84 2.66 0.32
N LEU A 31 -5.30 1.43 0.19
CA LEU A 31 -6.30 0.84 1.06
C LEU A 31 -5.60 0.22 2.28
N PHE A 32 -6.27 0.31 3.41
CA PHE A 32 -5.71 -0.06 4.70
C PHE A 32 -6.46 -1.24 5.28
N PRO A 33 -5.81 -2.41 5.45
CA PRO A 33 -6.34 -3.47 6.27
C PRO A 33 -6.70 -3.00 7.68
N ALA A 34 -7.51 -3.79 8.40
CA ALA A 34 -7.82 -3.49 9.79
C ALA A 34 -6.53 -3.41 10.63
N ALA A 35 -6.38 -2.32 11.38
CA ALA A 35 -5.23 -2.11 12.24
C ALA A 35 -5.26 -3.01 13.48
N LYS A 36 -4.07 -3.24 14.04
CA LYS A 36 -3.90 -3.75 15.40
C LYS A 36 -3.62 -2.59 16.35
N THR A 37 -3.95 -2.77 17.62
CA THR A 37 -3.61 -1.82 18.68
C THR A 37 -2.36 -2.25 19.44
N LYS A 38 -1.56 -1.26 19.87
CA LYS A 38 -0.41 -1.49 20.74
C LYS A 38 -0.08 -0.24 21.57
N PRO A 39 0.38 -0.38 22.83
CA PRO A 39 1.01 0.71 23.57
C PRO A 39 2.14 1.43 22.80
N PHE A 40 2.27 2.74 22.98
CA PHE A 40 3.43 3.51 22.51
C PHE A 40 4.59 3.37 23.49
N GLY A 41 5.70 2.76 23.06
CA GLY A 41 6.81 2.45 23.96
C GLY A 41 6.36 1.56 25.13
N GLU A 42 6.59 2.03 26.36
CA GLU A 42 6.15 1.38 27.60
C GLU A 42 4.88 2.00 28.20
N ASP A 43 4.35 3.08 27.61
CA ASP A 43 3.16 3.78 28.13
C ASP A 43 1.88 3.08 27.66
N THR A 44 1.28 2.29 28.55
CA THR A 44 0.03 1.56 28.28
C THR A 44 -1.21 2.45 28.18
N SER A 45 -1.13 3.73 28.54
CA SER A 45 -2.24 4.68 28.40
C SER A 45 -2.37 5.23 26.98
N LEU A 46 -1.30 5.13 26.17
CA LEU A 46 -1.25 5.62 24.80
C LEU A 46 -1.31 4.46 23.80
N LEU A 47 -2.49 4.22 23.25
CA LEU A 47 -2.66 3.21 22.20
C LEU A 47 -2.37 3.80 20.81
N THR A 48 -1.58 3.06 20.06
CA THR A 48 -1.31 3.29 18.63
C THR A 48 -2.05 2.27 17.78
N TYR A 49 -2.47 2.72 16.60
CA TYR A 49 -3.07 1.88 15.57
C TYR A 49 -2.07 1.69 14.45
N GLY A 50 -1.81 0.44 14.08
CA GLY A 50 -0.84 0.15 13.06
C GLY A 50 -0.67 -1.34 12.79
N TYR A 51 0.49 -1.68 12.27
CA TYR A 51 0.82 -3.03 11.85
C TYR A 51 2.18 -3.46 12.40
N MET A 52 2.27 -4.75 12.70
CA MET A 52 3.45 -5.43 13.21
C MET A 52 3.86 -6.50 12.21
N GLU A 53 5.17 -6.72 12.09
CA GLU A 53 5.79 -7.74 11.22
C GLU A 53 5.60 -7.47 9.72
N GLU A 54 4.37 -7.59 9.21
CA GLU A 54 4.03 -7.42 7.81
C GLU A 54 2.65 -6.79 7.64
N VAL A 55 2.51 -5.95 6.61
CA VAL A 55 1.22 -5.49 6.08
C VAL A 55 1.32 -5.37 4.57
N LEU A 56 0.24 -5.71 3.87
CA LEU A 56 0.08 -5.46 2.45
C LEU A 56 -1.02 -4.41 2.25
N HIS A 57 -0.67 -3.28 1.66
CA HIS A 57 -1.59 -2.20 1.32
C HIS A 57 -2.03 -2.36 -0.14
N PRO A 58 -3.25 -2.86 -0.43
CA PRO A 58 -3.72 -2.93 -1.80
C PRO A 58 -4.04 -1.52 -2.29
N PHE A 59 -3.84 -1.31 -3.58
CA PHE A 59 -4.25 -0.10 -4.28
C PHE A 59 -4.64 -0.47 -5.70
N GLN A 60 -5.30 0.47 -6.39
CA GLN A 60 -5.70 0.30 -7.78
C GLN A 60 -5.19 1.46 -8.61
N VAL A 61 -4.69 1.13 -9.80
CA VAL A 61 -4.35 2.08 -10.85
C VAL A 61 -5.00 1.65 -12.14
N THR A 62 -5.44 2.61 -12.94
CA THR A 62 -6.03 2.35 -14.26
C THR A 62 -4.97 2.60 -15.32
N VAL A 63 -4.77 1.61 -16.21
CA VAL A 63 -3.88 1.76 -17.36
C VAL A 63 -4.49 2.78 -18.33
N PRO A 64 -3.74 3.80 -18.80
CA PRO A 64 -4.25 4.73 -19.81
C PRO A 64 -4.55 4.01 -21.13
N GLU A 65 -5.65 4.39 -21.81
CA GLU A 65 -6.06 3.78 -23.08
C GLU A 65 -5.02 3.92 -24.21
N SER A 66 -4.15 4.92 -24.12
CA SER A 66 -3.06 5.16 -25.08
C SER A 66 -1.91 4.15 -24.96
N VAL A 67 -1.84 3.38 -23.87
CA VAL A 67 -0.75 2.42 -23.63
C VAL A 67 -1.09 1.08 -24.26
N SER A 68 -0.14 0.53 -25.02
CA SER A 68 -0.23 -0.82 -25.59
C SER A 68 1.08 -1.58 -25.41
N GLY A 69 1.00 -2.91 -25.35
CA GLY A 69 2.16 -3.77 -25.18
C GLY A 69 2.67 -3.82 -23.74
N GLN A 70 3.50 -2.86 -23.32
CA GLN A 70 4.07 -2.80 -21.97
C GLN A 70 3.80 -1.46 -21.32
N TRP A 71 3.33 -1.49 -20.07
CA TRP A 71 3.17 -0.32 -19.23
C TRP A 71 4.17 -0.36 -18.09
N SER A 72 5.03 0.65 -18.02
CA SER A 72 6.08 0.75 -17.00
C SER A 72 5.76 1.87 -16.02
N LEU A 73 5.90 1.56 -14.74
CA LEU A 73 5.73 2.48 -13.63
C LEU A 73 7.02 2.51 -12.82
N THR A 74 7.44 3.71 -12.45
CA THR A 74 8.52 3.95 -11.49
C THR A 74 8.01 4.87 -10.40
N GLY A 75 8.53 4.76 -9.19
CA GLY A 75 7.99 5.54 -8.08
C GLY A 75 8.80 5.44 -6.80
N GLU A 76 8.28 6.06 -5.76
CA GLU A 76 8.85 6.00 -4.41
C GLU A 76 7.75 5.69 -3.40
N ALA A 77 7.96 4.63 -2.62
CA ALA A 77 7.17 4.33 -1.43
C ALA A 77 7.86 4.96 -0.22
N ARG A 78 7.09 5.61 0.67
CA ARG A 78 7.61 6.19 1.92
C ARG A 78 6.77 5.72 3.10
N TRP A 79 7.40 5.43 4.22
CA TRP A 79 6.71 5.01 5.44
C TRP A 79 7.54 5.31 6.69
N LEU A 80 6.91 5.19 7.86
CA LEU A 80 7.61 5.25 9.14
C LEU A 80 7.76 3.84 9.72
N VAL A 81 8.93 3.55 10.29
CA VAL A 81 9.20 2.34 11.07
C VAL A 81 9.51 2.75 12.51
N CYS A 82 8.67 2.32 13.45
CA CYS A 82 8.68 2.82 14.83
C CYS A 82 8.86 1.72 15.88
N ARG A 83 9.60 2.05 16.95
CA ARG A 83 9.66 1.27 18.20
C ARG A 83 9.56 2.21 19.40
N GLU A 84 10.69 2.72 19.88
CA GLU A 84 10.79 3.80 20.88
C GLU A 84 10.91 5.16 20.18
N ILE A 85 11.51 5.15 18.98
CA ILE A 85 11.60 6.27 18.05
C ILE A 85 10.97 5.87 16.71
N CYS A 86 10.66 6.85 15.88
CA CYS A 86 10.19 6.65 14.51
C CYS A 86 11.24 7.08 13.50
N ILE A 87 11.52 6.19 12.55
CA ILE A 87 12.50 6.42 11.49
C ILE A 87 11.74 6.50 10.16
N PRO A 88 11.89 7.60 9.39
CA PRO A 88 11.41 7.65 8.02
C PRO A 88 12.23 6.74 7.12
N GLU A 89 11.53 5.89 6.38
CA GLU A 89 12.08 4.98 5.39
C GLU A 89 11.47 5.25 4.03
N SER A 90 12.22 4.99 2.97
CA SER A 90 11.71 5.03 1.62
C SER A 90 12.36 3.99 0.71
N GLN A 91 11.67 3.65 -0.38
CA GLN A 91 12.16 2.72 -1.37
C GLN A 91 11.70 3.14 -2.76
N VAL A 92 12.65 3.26 -3.67
CA VAL A 92 12.36 3.37 -5.10
C VAL A 92 11.83 2.04 -5.59
N VAL A 93 10.69 2.08 -6.28
CA VAL A 93 10.01 0.91 -6.85
C VAL A 93 9.88 1.06 -8.36
N SER A 94 9.89 -0.07 -9.06
CA SER A 94 9.60 -0.14 -10.48
C SER A 94 8.80 -1.40 -10.80
N LEU A 95 7.87 -1.27 -11.75
CA LEU A 95 7.01 -2.34 -12.20
C LEU A 95 6.77 -2.20 -13.70
N SER A 96 6.86 -3.30 -14.43
CA SER A 96 6.48 -3.34 -15.85
C SER A 96 5.43 -4.43 -16.05
N LEU A 97 4.29 -4.06 -16.62
CA LEU A 97 3.13 -4.92 -16.79
C LEU A 97 2.76 -5.03 -18.27
N PRO A 98 2.54 -6.25 -18.79
CA PRO A 98 1.99 -6.42 -20.13
C PRO A 98 0.54 -5.92 -20.18
N VAL A 99 0.23 -5.09 -21.17
CA VAL A 99 -1.13 -4.67 -21.53
C VAL A 99 -1.59 -5.53 -22.71
N VAL A 100 -2.57 -6.40 -22.44
CA VAL A 100 -3.08 -7.37 -23.41
C VAL A 100 -4.45 -6.96 -23.91
N GLY A 101 -4.74 -7.21 -25.19
CA GLY A 101 -6.00 -6.83 -25.83
C GLY A 101 -7.13 -7.85 -25.64
N SER A 102 -6.84 -9.01 -25.02
CA SER A 102 -7.83 -10.06 -24.82
C SER A 102 -7.63 -10.81 -23.50
N GLU A 103 -8.72 -11.31 -22.92
CA GLU A 103 -8.67 -12.10 -21.68
C GLU A 103 -7.90 -13.43 -21.83
N ARG A 104 -7.79 -13.97 -23.04
CA ARG A 104 -7.04 -15.22 -23.31
C ARG A 104 -5.53 -15.05 -23.12
N GLU A 105 -5.05 -13.82 -23.30
CA GLU A 105 -3.63 -13.47 -23.15
C GLU A 105 -3.30 -13.08 -21.71
N MET A 106 -4.30 -12.80 -20.87
CA MET A 106 -4.08 -12.50 -19.46
C MET A 106 -3.36 -13.66 -18.76
N ARG A 107 -2.42 -13.30 -17.90
CA ARG A 107 -1.69 -14.23 -17.04
C ARG A 107 -1.87 -13.79 -15.60
N ARG A 108 -2.28 -14.71 -14.74
CA ARG A 108 -2.35 -14.42 -13.30
C ARG A 108 -0.95 -14.28 -12.75
N THR A 109 -0.75 -13.23 -11.98
CA THR A 109 0.46 -13.05 -11.17
C THR A 109 0.57 -14.18 -10.12
N PRO A 110 1.78 -14.68 -9.81
CA PRO A 110 1.96 -15.63 -8.70
C PRO A 110 1.53 -15.04 -7.34
N TRP A 111 1.42 -13.72 -7.25
CA TRP A 111 1.00 -12.99 -6.05
C TRP A 111 -0.53 -12.91 -5.87
N VAL A 112 -1.32 -13.53 -6.76
CA VAL A 112 -2.79 -13.35 -6.78
C VAL A 112 -3.45 -13.67 -5.44
N GLN A 113 -3.02 -14.74 -4.76
CA GLN A 113 -3.58 -15.11 -3.46
C GLN A 113 -3.29 -14.05 -2.38
N LYS A 114 -2.08 -13.48 -2.37
CA LYS A 114 -1.70 -12.42 -1.42
C LYS A 114 -2.45 -11.11 -1.71
N ILE A 115 -2.64 -10.77 -2.97
CA ILE A 115 -3.42 -9.60 -3.40
C ILE A 115 -4.89 -9.76 -2.96
N ASP A 116 -5.49 -10.91 -3.26
CA ASP A 116 -6.89 -11.17 -2.89
C ASP A 116 -7.08 -11.18 -1.37
N ALA A 117 -6.15 -11.79 -0.62
CA ALA A 117 -6.18 -11.76 0.84
C ALA A 117 -6.03 -10.35 1.41
N ALA A 118 -5.12 -9.53 0.87
CA ALA A 118 -4.94 -8.15 1.29
C ALA A 118 -6.21 -7.32 1.03
N ARG A 119 -6.86 -7.49 -0.13
CA ARG A 119 -8.12 -6.82 -0.47
C ARG A 119 -9.26 -7.23 0.48
N ALA A 120 -9.36 -8.52 0.81
CA ALA A 120 -10.38 -9.03 1.73
C ALA A 120 -10.18 -8.55 3.18
N ALA A 121 -8.96 -8.17 3.55
CA ALA A 121 -8.64 -7.64 4.87
C ALA A 121 -8.97 -6.14 5.04
N VAL A 122 -9.31 -5.44 3.95
CA VAL A 122 -9.75 -4.04 3.98
C VAL A 122 -11.20 -4.00 4.49
N PRO A 123 -11.50 -3.25 5.56
CA PRO A 123 -12.87 -3.07 6.01
C PRO A 123 -13.74 -2.45 4.93
N THR A 124 -14.92 -3.02 4.71
CA THR A 124 -15.96 -2.42 3.87
C THR A 124 -16.94 -1.65 4.74
N ASP A 125 -17.65 -0.69 4.15
CA ASP A 125 -18.79 -0.08 4.81
C ASP A 125 -19.78 -1.15 5.25
N PHE A 126 -20.41 -0.92 6.41
CA PHE A 126 -21.49 -1.80 6.86
C PHE A 126 -22.60 -1.76 5.81
N PRO A 127 -23.05 -2.91 5.28
CA PRO A 127 -24.12 -2.91 4.29
C PRO A 127 -25.35 -2.23 4.91
N ALA A 128 -25.93 -1.29 4.16
CA ALA A 128 -27.11 -0.52 4.55
C ALA A 128 -28.31 -1.41 4.86
#